data_AF-A0A8H6Z879-F1
#
_entry.id   AF-A0A8H6Z879-F1
#
_cell.length_a   1.000
_cell.length_b   1.000
_cell.length_c   1.000
_cell.angle_alpha   90.00
_cell.angle_beta   90.00
_cell.angle_gamma   90.00
#
_symmetry.space_group_name_H-M   'P 1'
#
loop_
_entity.id
_entity.type
_entity.pdbx_description
1 polymer ?
#
loop_
_entity_poly.entity_id
_entity_poly.type
_entity_poly.pdbx_seq_one_letter_code
_entity_poly.pdbx_strand_id
1 'polypeptide(L)'
;MPDRAYSDSVNENLHDAVSAWFLGPQGENVDMLKMLFEQAVNLQKNSRLAYYPDDGEFITNSIQESPTFKQHQDELKKQFELLTAHLFAYSIPFFSQRYAGLGTFLNNPNNVAFEASPITTLLEIDVGHDMCEMLGYNENGSDGKPLYWGHIACDGTVANLESIWVARNLKYYPLLLRDAMKPGKELQLISDTFKIPLPNSFASSEMELLSKLDLWQLLNLSPKTILDIPRRLEAE
;
A
#
# COMPACT_ATOMS: atom_id res chain seq x y z
N MET A 1 14.97 14.83 9.16
CA MET A 1 15.27 13.90 8.06
C MET A 1 16.75 13.45 8.13
N PRO A 2 17.14 12.53 9.03
CA PRO A 2 18.50 11.96 9.02
C PRO A 2 18.58 10.60 8.32
N ASP A 3 17.53 9.78 8.37
CA ASP A 3 17.62 8.33 8.08
C ASP A 3 17.11 7.92 6.67
N ARG A 4 17.36 8.73 5.64
CA ARG A 4 17.09 8.30 4.25
C ARG A 4 18.33 7.61 3.69
N ALA A 5 18.17 6.52 2.93
CA ALA A 5 19.27 5.69 2.41
C ALA A 5 20.29 6.41 1.49
N TYR A 6 20.07 7.68 1.18
CA TYR A 6 20.90 8.57 0.37
C TYR A 6 21.14 9.94 1.03
N SER A 7 20.83 10.12 2.32
CA SER A 7 20.98 11.40 3.05
C SER A 7 22.41 11.96 2.97
N ASP A 8 23.38 11.06 2.98
CA ASP A 8 24.82 11.36 3.01
C ASP A 8 25.44 11.36 1.60
N SER A 9 24.65 11.00 0.58
CA SER A 9 25.10 10.89 -0.82
C SER A 9 25.11 12.25 -1.51
N VAL A 10 26.25 12.94 -1.41
CA VAL A 10 26.51 14.19 -2.15
C VAL A 10 26.67 13.90 -3.66
N ASN A 11 26.35 14.89 -4.52
CA ASN A 11 26.26 14.76 -5.99
C ASN A 11 27.39 13.99 -6.69
N GLU A 12 28.63 14.05 -6.19
CA GLU A 12 29.79 13.40 -6.83
C GLU A 12 29.78 11.87 -6.69
N ASN A 13 29.19 11.32 -5.61
CA ASN A 13 29.18 9.88 -5.32
C ASN A 13 27.80 9.22 -5.54
N LEU A 14 26.83 9.97 -6.08
CA LEU A 14 25.45 9.48 -6.26
C LEU A 14 25.37 8.29 -7.23
N HIS A 15 26.20 8.27 -8.28
CA HIS A 15 26.25 7.14 -9.22
C HIS A 15 26.70 5.85 -8.53
N ASP A 16 27.74 5.92 -7.70
CA ASP A 16 28.29 4.78 -6.97
C ASP A 16 27.27 4.24 -5.96
N ALA A 17 26.63 5.13 -5.20
CA ALA A 17 25.60 4.78 -4.21
C ALA A 17 24.39 4.08 -4.87
N VAL A 18 23.87 4.62 -5.97
CA VAL A 18 22.73 4.04 -6.69
C VAL A 18 23.11 2.72 -7.37
N SER A 19 24.33 2.58 -7.87
CA SER A 19 24.81 1.36 -8.53
C SER A 19 24.85 0.15 -7.59
N ALA A 20 24.97 0.34 -6.28
CA ALA A 20 24.94 -0.73 -5.29
C ALA A 20 23.55 -1.39 -5.13
N TRP A 21 22.47 -0.74 -5.58
CA TRP A 21 21.09 -1.23 -5.38
C TRP A 21 20.58 -2.17 -6.47
N PHE A 22 21.33 -2.36 -7.55
CA PHE A 22 20.93 -3.17 -8.71
C PHE A 22 21.88 -4.33 -8.94
N LEU A 23 21.40 -5.41 -9.57
CA LEU A 23 22.25 -6.52 -10.02
C LEU A 23 23.32 -6.07 -11.04
N GLY A 24 23.02 -5.03 -11.80
CA GLY A 24 23.86 -4.46 -12.87
C GLY A 24 23.59 -5.10 -14.25
N PRO A 25 23.88 -4.39 -15.36
CA PRO A 25 23.56 -4.86 -16.73
C PRO A 25 24.34 -6.11 -17.19
N GLN A 26 25.47 -6.43 -16.55
CA GLN A 26 26.29 -7.62 -16.80
C GLN A 26 26.25 -8.60 -15.60
N GLY A 27 25.49 -8.29 -14.54
CA GLY A 27 25.51 -9.06 -13.29
C GLY A 27 26.68 -8.71 -12.37
N GLU A 28 27.19 -7.47 -12.45
CA GLU A 28 28.33 -6.96 -11.69
C GLU A 28 28.20 -7.19 -10.17
N ASN A 29 26.98 -7.10 -9.64
CA ASN A 29 26.67 -7.29 -8.22
C ASN A 29 26.10 -8.69 -7.89
N VAL A 30 26.31 -9.70 -8.75
CA VAL A 30 25.70 -11.04 -8.59
C VAL A 30 26.06 -11.72 -7.27
N ASP A 31 27.28 -11.55 -6.76
CA ASP A 31 27.70 -12.21 -5.52
C ASP A 31 27.11 -11.53 -4.27
N MET A 32 26.85 -10.22 -4.31
CA MET A 32 26.04 -9.53 -3.30
C MET A 32 24.61 -10.08 -3.29
N LEU A 33 23.99 -10.23 -4.47
CA LEU A 33 22.64 -10.76 -4.58
C LEU A 33 22.54 -12.21 -4.05
N LYS A 34 23.50 -13.08 -4.40
CA LYS A 34 23.59 -14.45 -3.85
C LYS A 34 23.71 -14.44 -2.33
N MET A 35 24.60 -13.61 -1.77
CA MET A 35 24.79 -13.48 -0.33
C MET A 35 23.49 -13.10 0.39
N LEU A 36 22.76 -12.11 -0.14
CA LEU A 36 21.48 -11.65 0.42
C LEU A 36 20.40 -12.75 0.35
N PHE A 37 20.32 -13.51 -0.76
CA PHE A 37 19.42 -14.66 -0.86
C PHE A 37 19.78 -15.77 0.14
N GLU A 38 21.06 -16.11 0.28
CA GLU A 38 21.52 -17.12 1.24
C GLU A 38 21.22 -16.69 2.68
N GLN A 39 21.48 -15.42 3.04
CA GLN A 39 21.10 -14.87 4.34
C GLN A 39 19.58 -14.93 4.57
N ALA A 40 18.76 -14.55 3.59
CA ALA A 40 17.30 -14.60 3.71
C ALA A 40 16.77 -16.03 3.90
N VAL A 41 17.33 -17.02 3.17
CA VAL A 41 16.97 -18.44 3.33
C VAL A 41 17.38 -18.97 4.70
N ASN A 42 18.59 -18.63 5.18
CA ASN A 42 19.06 -19.02 6.50
C ASN A 42 18.24 -18.37 7.63
N LEU A 43 17.88 -17.09 7.49
CA LEU A 43 16.96 -16.41 8.43
C LEU A 43 15.59 -17.09 8.44
N GLN A 44 15.02 -17.41 7.28
CA GLN A 44 13.72 -18.10 7.20
C GLN A 44 13.76 -19.49 7.84
N LYS A 45 14.86 -20.25 7.67
CA LYS A 45 15.08 -21.52 8.38
C LYS A 45 15.12 -21.31 9.90
N ASN A 46 15.91 -20.34 10.37
CA ASN A 46 16.10 -20.08 11.79
C ASN A 46 14.81 -19.58 12.46
N SER A 47 14.03 -18.72 11.80
CA SER A 47 12.71 -18.26 12.26
C SER A 47 11.73 -19.41 12.43
N ARG A 48 11.71 -20.39 11.51
CA ARG A 48 10.87 -21.59 11.63
C ARG A 48 11.31 -22.49 12.79
N LEU A 49 12.61 -22.68 12.99
CA LEU A 49 13.14 -23.48 14.11
C LEU A 49 12.90 -22.81 15.48
N ALA A 50 12.80 -21.47 15.52
CA ALA A 50 12.47 -20.72 16.72
C ALA A 50 10.95 -20.70 17.03
N TYR A 51 10.11 -20.93 16.04
CA TYR A 51 8.64 -20.94 16.17
C TYR A 51 8.16 -22.34 16.57
N TYR A 52 8.01 -22.55 17.89
CA TYR A 52 7.76 -23.85 18.54
C TYR A 52 8.88 -24.89 18.33
N PRO A 53 10.02 -24.75 19.03
CA PRO A 53 11.20 -25.62 18.85
C PRO A 53 10.96 -27.12 19.13
N ASP A 54 9.92 -27.46 19.89
CA ASP A 54 9.63 -28.84 20.33
C ASP A 54 8.83 -29.66 19.29
N ASP A 55 8.35 -29.05 18.20
CA ASP A 55 7.50 -29.70 17.18
C ASP A 55 8.22 -30.80 16.37
N GLY A 56 9.56 -30.77 16.32
CA GLY A 56 10.38 -31.77 15.63
C GLY A 56 10.38 -31.68 14.09
N GLU A 57 10.77 -32.76 13.42
CA GLU A 57 10.92 -32.81 11.96
C GLU A 57 9.70 -33.41 11.25
N PHE A 58 8.96 -32.59 10.49
CA PHE A 58 7.90 -33.08 9.59
C PHE A 58 8.43 -33.72 8.30
N ILE A 59 9.61 -33.28 7.80
CA ILE A 59 10.24 -33.78 6.57
C ILE A 59 11.61 -34.37 6.90
N THR A 60 11.60 -35.60 7.41
CA THR A 60 12.78 -36.32 7.89
C THR A 60 13.74 -36.74 6.77
N ASN A 61 14.97 -37.08 7.14
CA ASN A 61 15.96 -37.62 6.19
C ASN A 61 15.46 -38.86 5.45
N SER A 62 14.68 -39.76 6.07
CA SER A 62 14.14 -40.94 5.39
C SER A 62 13.10 -40.60 4.31
N ILE A 63 12.35 -39.51 4.48
CA ILE A 63 11.46 -38.97 3.43
C ILE A 63 12.32 -38.41 2.29
N GLN A 64 13.33 -37.59 2.61
CA GLN A 64 14.22 -36.97 1.62
C GLN A 64 15.04 -38.00 0.82
N GLU A 65 15.41 -39.11 1.44
CA GLU A 65 16.14 -40.21 0.81
C GLU A 65 15.27 -41.11 -0.07
N SER A 66 13.94 -41.03 0.05
CA SER A 66 13.01 -41.90 -0.68
C SER A 66 13.09 -41.70 -2.20
N PRO A 67 12.85 -42.77 -3.01
CA PRO A 67 12.86 -42.66 -4.47
C PRO A 67 11.86 -41.63 -5.00
N THR A 68 10.66 -41.58 -4.41
CA THR A 68 9.60 -40.65 -4.78
C THR A 68 9.99 -39.19 -4.53
N PHE A 69 10.60 -38.88 -3.37
CA PHE A 69 11.06 -37.52 -3.08
C PHE A 69 12.15 -37.07 -4.06
N LYS A 70 13.15 -37.93 -4.31
CA LYS A 70 14.23 -37.65 -5.27
C LYS A 70 13.70 -37.43 -6.69
N GLN A 71 12.80 -38.29 -7.16
CA GLN A 71 12.15 -38.14 -8.47
C GLN A 71 11.43 -36.80 -8.62
N HIS A 72 10.66 -36.37 -7.61
CA HIS A 72 9.99 -35.07 -7.65
C HIS A 72 10.95 -33.89 -7.50
N GLN A 73 12.05 -34.04 -6.75
CA GLN A 73 13.10 -33.02 -6.66
C GLN A 73 13.80 -32.84 -8.02
N ASP A 74 14.08 -33.92 -8.75
CA ASP A 74 14.73 -33.86 -10.06
C ASP A 74 13.79 -33.30 -11.13
N GLU A 75 12.49 -33.64 -11.10
CA GLU A 75 11.50 -32.99 -11.97
C GLU A 75 11.36 -31.49 -11.65
N LEU A 76 11.40 -31.09 -10.37
CA LEU A 76 11.38 -29.68 -9.97
C LEU A 76 12.60 -28.91 -10.53
N LYS A 77 13.81 -29.47 -10.42
CA LYS A 77 15.03 -28.87 -11.02
C LYS A 77 14.88 -28.70 -12.52
N LYS A 78 14.44 -29.76 -13.23
CA LYS A 78 14.21 -29.74 -14.68
C LYS A 78 13.17 -28.71 -15.09
N GLN A 79 12.05 -28.61 -14.38
CA GLN A 79 11.03 -27.59 -14.67
C GLN A 79 11.53 -26.17 -14.38
N PHE A 80 12.34 -25.97 -13.33
CA PHE A 80 13.00 -24.69 -13.06
C PHE A 80 14.00 -24.30 -14.15
N GLU A 81 14.83 -25.22 -14.62
CA GLU A 81 15.77 -25.02 -15.73
C GLU A 81 15.01 -24.68 -17.03
N LEU A 82 13.95 -25.42 -17.36
CA LEU A 82 13.10 -25.16 -18.52
C LEU A 82 12.43 -23.79 -18.45
N LEU A 83 11.80 -23.44 -17.32
CA LEU A 83 11.15 -22.16 -17.11
C LEU A 83 12.17 -21.01 -17.23
N THR A 84 13.32 -21.15 -16.60
CA THR A 84 14.38 -20.14 -16.59
C THR A 84 14.97 -19.93 -18.00
N ALA A 85 15.19 -21.02 -18.75
CA ALA A 85 15.60 -20.95 -20.15
C ALA A 85 14.56 -20.23 -21.03
N HIS A 86 13.26 -20.50 -20.83
CA HIS A 86 12.19 -19.79 -21.54
C HIS A 86 12.12 -18.32 -21.16
N LEU A 87 12.26 -17.98 -19.87
CA LEU A 87 12.28 -16.60 -19.41
C LEU A 87 13.44 -15.83 -20.04
N PHE A 88 14.65 -16.39 -20.09
CA PHE A 88 15.78 -15.73 -20.75
C PHE A 88 15.67 -15.67 -22.28
N ALA A 89 15.04 -16.66 -22.93
CA ALA A 89 14.89 -16.70 -24.38
C ALA A 89 13.77 -15.80 -24.92
N TYR A 90 12.70 -15.58 -24.14
CA TYR A 90 11.46 -14.96 -24.62
C TYR A 90 11.01 -13.71 -23.85
N SER A 91 11.57 -13.40 -22.68
CA SER A 91 11.25 -12.15 -21.97
C SER A 91 11.94 -10.95 -22.61
N ILE A 92 11.31 -9.78 -22.51
CA ILE A 92 11.99 -8.52 -22.80
C ILE A 92 13.11 -8.34 -21.76
N PRO A 93 14.37 -8.06 -22.17
CA PRO A 93 15.45 -7.82 -21.24
C PRO A 93 15.28 -6.46 -20.55
N PHE A 94 14.53 -6.51 -19.46
CA PHE A 94 14.79 -5.68 -18.28
C PHE A 94 16.17 -6.09 -17.70
N PHE A 95 16.66 -5.46 -16.62
CA PHE A 95 18.05 -5.52 -16.13
C PHE A 95 19.11 -4.96 -17.11
N SER A 96 18.89 -5.02 -18.43
CA SER A 96 19.53 -4.12 -19.39
C SER A 96 19.20 -2.67 -19.03
N GLN A 97 20.09 -1.71 -19.35
CA GLN A 97 19.90 -0.27 -19.16
C GLN A 97 18.67 0.33 -19.89
N ARG A 98 17.85 -0.51 -20.53
CA ARG A 98 16.61 -0.15 -21.21
C ARG A 98 15.36 -0.27 -20.31
N TYR A 99 15.35 -1.09 -19.25
CA TYR A 99 14.20 -1.29 -18.32
C TYR A 99 14.61 -1.96 -16.97
N ALA A 100 13.89 -1.73 -15.85
CA ALA A 100 14.29 -2.21 -14.50
C ALA A 100 13.13 -2.60 -13.55
N GLY A 101 13.39 -3.48 -12.56
CA GLY A 101 12.50 -3.82 -11.42
C GLY A 101 12.86 -5.13 -10.67
N LEU A 102 12.56 -5.22 -9.36
CA LEU A 102 12.74 -6.40 -8.48
C LEU A 102 11.81 -6.31 -7.24
N GLY A 103 11.49 -7.43 -6.56
CA GLY A 103 10.50 -7.45 -5.46
C GLY A 103 10.52 -8.68 -4.52
N THR A 104 9.61 -8.71 -3.54
CA THR A 104 9.61 -9.62 -2.36
C THR A 104 8.63 -10.80 -2.47
N PHE A 105 9.09 -12.04 -2.16
CA PHE A 105 8.25 -13.26 -2.32
C PHE A 105 8.25 -14.25 -1.12
N LEU A 106 9.36 -14.38 -0.37
CA LEU A 106 9.65 -15.57 0.46
C LEU A 106 8.74 -15.84 1.67
N ASN A 107 7.99 -14.84 2.14
CA ASN A 107 7.07 -14.99 3.27
C ASN A 107 5.59 -15.06 2.86
N ASN A 108 5.27 -14.81 1.57
CA ASN A 108 3.91 -14.75 1.03
C ASN A 108 2.87 -14.09 1.98
N PRO A 109 3.13 -12.87 2.50
CA PRO A 109 2.19 -12.19 3.38
C PRO A 109 0.96 -11.72 2.59
N ASN A 110 -0.19 -11.62 3.27
CA ASN A 110 -1.43 -11.16 2.65
C ASN A 110 -1.94 -9.88 3.31
N ASN A 111 -1.60 -8.72 2.73
CA ASN A 111 -1.89 -7.39 3.27
C ASN A 111 -3.38 -7.03 3.37
N VAL A 112 -4.31 -7.85 2.84
CA VAL A 112 -5.76 -7.64 3.00
C VAL A 112 -6.23 -7.79 4.46
N ALA A 113 -5.48 -8.53 5.28
CA ALA A 113 -5.82 -8.81 6.67
C ALA A 113 -4.58 -8.75 7.56
N PHE A 114 -4.60 -7.86 8.55
CA PHE A 114 -3.47 -7.61 9.44
C PHE A 114 -2.94 -8.87 10.14
N GLU A 115 -3.82 -9.81 10.50
CA GLU A 115 -3.44 -11.09 11.11
C GLU A 115 -2.58 -11.99 10.20
N ALA A 116 -2.67 -11.82 8.88
CA ALA A 116 -1.90 -12.55 7.87
C ALA A 116 -0.69 -11.77 7.34
N SER A 117 -0.42 -10.58 7.89
CA SER A 117 0.55 -9.62 7.36
C SER A 117 1.04 -8.55 8.36
N PRO A 118 1.15 -8.81 9.68
CA PRO A 118 1.21 -7.75 10.70
C PRO A 118 2.41 -6.80 10.56
N ILE A 119 3.52 -7.26 9.97
CA ILE A 119 4.67 -6.42 9.64
C ILE A 119 4.49 -5.72 8.28
N THR A 120 4.00 -6.41 7.26
CA THR A 120 3.90 -5.85 5.90
C THR A 120 2.71 -4.90 5.72
N THR A 121 1.66 -4.98 6.56
CA THR A 121 0.65 -3.92 6.66
C THR A 121 1.26 -2.62 7.21
N LEU A 122 2.13 -2.70 8.23
CA LEU A 122 2.80 -1.52 8.79
C LEU A 122 3.74 -0.89 7.77
N LEU A 123 4.53 -1.70 7.06
CA LEU A 123 5.39 -1.23 5.97
C LEU A 123 4.58 -0.58 4.82
N GLU A 124 3.38 -1.09 4.51
CA GLU A 124 2.52 -0.46 3.50
C GLU A 124 1.96 0.90 3.97
N ILE A 125 1.60 1.02 5.25
CA ILE A 125 1.18 2.29 5.85
C ILE A 125 2.34 3.32 5.80
N ASP A 126 3.56 2.90 6.13
CA ASP A 126 4.75 3.77 6.07
C ASP A 126 5.06 4.21 4.63
N VAL A 127 4.98 3.29 3.65
CA VAL A 127 5.10 3.63 2.21
C VAL A 127 4.00 4.60 1.78
N GLY A 128 2.77 4.43 2.27
CA GLY A 128 1.66 5.36 2.04
C GLY A 128 1.97 6.78 2.54
N HIS A 129 2.50 6.90 3.75
CA HIS A 129 2.93 8.19 4.31
C HIS A 129 4.11 8.81 3.52
N ASP A 130 5.13 8.02 3.18
CA ASP A 130 6.28 8.47 2.38
C ASP A 130 5.86 9.00 1.00
N MET A 131 4.94 8.30 0.32
CA MET A 131 4.39 8.76 -0.95
C MET A 131 3.59 10.05 -0.81
N CYS A 132 2.81 10.20 0.26
CA CYS A 132 2.08 11.44 0.51
C CYS A 132 3.01 12.62 0.84
N GLU A 133 4.04 12.43 1.68
CA GLU A 133 5.05 13.47 1.96
C GLU A 133 5.78 13.88 0.68
N MET A 134 6.18 12.91 -0.16
CA MET A 134 6.83 13.14 -1.45
C MET A 134 5.98 14.01 -2.40
N LEU A 135 4.67 13.82 -2.40
CA LEU A 135 3.71 14.60 -3.19
C LEU A 135 3.34 15.96 -2.55
N GLY A 136 3.89 16.27 -1.38
CA GLY A 136 3.68 17.54 -0.68
C GLY A 136 2.43 17.59 0.21
N TYR A 137 1.77 16.46 0.48
CA TYR A 137 0.74 16.40 1.51
C TYR A 137 1.41 16.44 2.89
N ASN A 138 1.14 17.51 3.65
CA ASN A 138 1.79 17.81 4.92
C ASN A 138 0.81 18.30 6.00
N GLU A 139 -0.50 18.10 5.81
CA GLU A 139 -1.50 18.39 6.83
C GLU A 139 -1.43 17.35 7.96
N ASN A 140 -1.12 17.82 9.18
CA ASN A 140 -1.15 17.02 10.40
C ASN A 140 -2.39 17.37 11.24
N GLY A 141 -2.93 16.37 11.92
CA GLY A 141 -4.04 16.48 12.84
C GLY A 141 -3.67 17.19 14.14
N SER A 142 -4.68 17.50 14.95
CA SER A 142 -4.48 18.08 16.28
C SER A 142 -3.74 17.16 17.26
N ASP A 143 -3.66 15.86 16.96
CA ASP A 143 -2.86 14.86 17.67
C ASP A 143 -1.43 14.68 17.09
N GLY A 144 -1.06 15.49 16.08
CA GLY A 144 0.25 15.46 15.43
C GLY A 144 0.45 14.37 14.38
N LYS A 145 -0.57 13.54 14.09
CA LYS A 145 -0.48 12.50 13.06
C LYS A 145 -0.80 13.05 11.66
N PRO A 146 -0.26 12.45 10.58
CA PRO A 146 -0.74 12.71 9.22
C PRO A 146 -2.27 12.64 9.08
N LEU A 147 -2.88 13.61 8.41
CA LEU A 147 -4.28 13.54 7.96
C LEU A 147 -4.43 12.88 6.58
N TYR A 148 -3.31 12.67 5.90
CA TYR A 148 -3.23 12.00 4.61
C TYR A 148 -3.02 10.50 4.78
N TRP A 149 -3.51 9.73 3.80
CA TRP A 149 -3.40 8.27 3.76
C TRP A 149 -3.21 7.81 2.31
N GLY A 150 -2.42 6.75 2.14
CA GLY A 150 -2.20 6.06 0.88
C GLY A 150 -1.95 4.57 1.13
N HIS A 151 -2.07 3.77 0.08
CA HIS A 151 -1.83 2.33 0.09
C HIS A 151 -1.32 1.87 -1.28
N ILE A 152 -0.90 0.61 -1.38
CA ILE A 152 -0.44 0.02 -2.62
C ILE A 152 -1.64 -0.64 -3.31
N ALA A 153 -2.05 -0.09 -4.46
CA ALA A 153 -2.94 -0.78 -5.39
C ALA A 153 -2.15 -1.81 -6.22
N CYS A 154 -2.83 -2.79 -6.83
CA CYS A 154 -2.15 -3.78 -7.68
C CYS A 154 -1.50 -3.17 -8.93
N ASP A 155 -2.04 -2.05 -9.41
CA ASP A 155 -1.50 -1.23 -10.49
C ASP A 155 -2.12 0.18 -10.50
N GLY A 156 -1.61 1.06 -11.37
CA GLY A 156 -2.12 2.42 -11.54
C GLY A 156 -3.51 2.53 -12.19
N THR A 157 -4.03 1.48 -12.83
CA THR A 157 -5.41 1.45 -13.34
C THR A 157 -6.40 1.29 -12.19
N VAL A 158 -6.10 0.42 -11.23
CA VAL A 158 -6.93 0.25 -10.03
C VAL A 158 -6.86 1.50 -9.14
N ALA A 159 -5.69 2.09 -8.91
CA ALA A 159 -5.58 3.36 -8.18
C ALA A 159 -6.42 4.49 -8.84
N ASN A 160 -6.43 4.57 -10.18
CA ASN A 160 -7.29 5.52 -10.91
C ASN A 160 -8.78 5.18 -10.75
N LEU A 161 -9.16 3.90 -10.76
CA LEU A 161 -10.54 3.46 -10.54
C LEU A 161 -11.02 3.81 -9.11
N GLU A 162 -10.17 3.58 -8.11
CA GLU A 162 -10.44 3.90 -6.69
C GLU A 162 -10.61 5.40 -6.47
N SER A 163 -9.75 6.24 -7.06
CA SER A 163 -9.89 7.71 -6.96
C SER A 163 -11.19 8.22 -7.60
N ILE A 164 -11.62 7.66 -8.74
CA ILE A 164 -12.92 7.97 -9.36
C ILE A 164 -14.08 7.44 -8.49
N TRP A 165 -13.93 6.27 -7.88
CA TRP A 165 -14.94 5.70 -6.98
C TRP A 165 -15.15 6.58 -5.75
N VAL A 166 -14.06 7.04 -5.10
CA VAL A 166 -14.08 8.01 -4.00
C VAL A 166 -14.73 9.32 -4.45
N ALA A 167 -14.28 9.92 -5.55
CA ALA A 167 -14.82 11.19 -6.05
C ALA A 167 -16.33 11.10 -6.37
N ARG A 168 -16.77 10.00 -6.97
CA ARG A 168 -18.19 9.72 -7.24
C ARG A 168 -18.99 9.61 -5.94
N ASN A 169 -18.54 8.81 -4.98
CA ASN A 169 -19.27 8.61 -3.73
C ASN A 169 -19.35 9.92 -2.93
N LEU A 170 -18.24 10.67 -2.85
CA LEU A 170 -18.15 11.96 -2.20
C LEU A 170 -19.14 12.98 -2.78
N LYS A 171 -19.27 13.03 -4.11
CA LYS A 171 -20.18 13.94 -4.83
C LYS A 171 -21.66 13.75 -4.45
N TYR A 172 -22.08 12.51 -4.16
CA TYR A 172 -23.48 12.20 -3.84
C TYR A 172 -23.77 12.05 -2.34
N TYR A 173 -22.74 11.97 -1.48
CA TYR A 173 -22.92 11.81 -0.03
C TYR A 173 -23.83 12.88 0.62
N PRO A 174 -23.70 14.20 0.33
CA PRO A 174 -24.57 15.22 0.93
C PRO A 174 -26.04 15.07 0.55
N LEU A 175 -26.33 14.57 -0.66
CA LEU A 175 -27.70 14.32 -1.13
C LEU A 175 -28.33 13.15 -0.38
N LEU A 176 -27.57 12.07 -0.17
CA LEU A 176 -28.02 10.92 0.62
C LEU A 176 -28.30 11.32 2.08
N LEU A 177 -27.43 12.13 2.67
CA LEU A 177 -27.61 12.63 4.03
C LEU A 177 -28.85 13.53 4.17
N ARG A 178 -29.04 14.49 3.25
CA ARG A 178 -30.27 15.31 3.24
C ARG A 178 -31.52 14.44 3.10
N ASP A 179 -31.46 13.41 2.27
CA ASP A 179 -32.57 12.50 2.06
C ASP A 179 -32.85 11.60 3.28
N ALA A 180 -31.85 11.29 4.10
CA ALA A 180 -31.99 10.66 5.42
C ALA A 180 -32.49 11.60 6.52
N MET A 181 -32.46 12.92 6.31
CA MET A 181 -33.04 13.94 7.21
C MET A 181 -34.52 14.25 6.92
N LYS A 182 -35.14 13.60 5.93
CA LYS A 182 -36.56 13.85 5.57
C LYS A 182 -37.53 13.41 6.68
N PRO A 183 -38.75 13.95 6.74
CA PRO A 183 -39.77 13.49 7.69
C PRO A 183 -40.01 11.98 7.62
N GLY A 184 -40.01 11.31 8.78
CA GLY A 184 -40.14 9.86 8.89
C GLY A 184 -38.86 9.07 8.58
N LYS A 185 -37.69 9.72 8.55
CA LYS A 185 -36.38 9.09 8.37
C LYS A 185 -35.50 9.13 9.62
N GLU A 186 -34.50 8.26 9.61
CA GLU A 186 -33.63 7.92 10.73
C GLU A 186 -32.87 9.15 11.27
N LEU A 187 -32.54 10.12 10.41
CA LEU A 187 -31.82 11.34 10.77
C LEU A 187 -32.72 12.59 10.73
N GLN A 188 -34.05 12.45 10.83
CA GLN A 188 -34.95 13.61 10.90
C GLN A 188 -34.61 14.53 12.09
N LEU A 189 -34.17 13.98 13.23
CA LEU A 189 -33.90 14.74 14.46
C LEU A 189 -32.86 15.86 14.29
N ILE A 190 -31.95 15.71 13.31
CA ILE A 190 -30.88 16.68 13.03
C ILE A 190 -31.19 17.62 11.85
N SER A 191 -32.38 17.52 11.23
CA SER A 191 -32.75 18.33 10.06
C SER A 191 -32.74 19.83 10.34
N ASP A 192 -33.07 20.21 11.57
CA ASP A 192 -33.32 21.60 11.97
C ASP A 192 -32.13 22.20 12.75
N THR A 193 -31.10 21.40 13.03
CA THR A 193 -29.90 21.79 13.78
C THR A 193 -28.61 21.71 12.95
N PHE A 194 -28.45 20.70 12.09
CA PHE A 194 -27.18 20.43 11.41
C PHE A 194 -26.91 21.42 10.26
N LYS A 195 -26.03 22.39 10.53
CA LYS A 195 -25.60 23.43 9.58
C LYS A 195 -24.29 23.09 8.88
N ILE A 196 -24.02 23.75 7.76
CA ILE A 196 -22.89 23.46 6.87
C ILE A 196 -22.49 24.74 6.12
N PRO A 197 -21.18 25.00 5.89
CA PRO A 197 -20.72 26.10 5.05
C PRO A 197 -21.31 26.04 3.63
N LEU A 198 -21.76 27.19 3.13
CA LEU A 198 -22.24 27.30 1.74
C LEU A 198 -21.09 27.12 0.72
N PRO A 199 -21.35 26.55 -0.46
CA PRO A 199 -20.34 26.45 -1.50
C PRO A 199 -19.96 27.85 -2.03
N ASN A 200 -18.68 28.02 -2.37
CA ASN A 200 -18.03 29.30 -2.70
C ASN A 200 -17.79 30.26 -1.51
N SER A 201 -17.93 29.82 -0.26
CA SER A 201 -17.65 30.63 0.93
C SER A 201 -16.13 30.84 1.20
N PHE A 202 -15.38 31.32 0.20
CA PHE A 202 -13.96 31.66 0.35
C PHE A 202 -13.72 32.86 1.28
N ALA A 203 -14.77 33.61 1.64
CA ALA A 203 -14.69 34.80 2.50
C ALA A 203 -15.85 34.98 3.50
N SER A 204 -16.95 34.22 3.41
CA SER A 204 -18.09 34.32 4.33
C SER A 204 -18.16 33.12 5.27
N SER A 205 -18.43 33.35 6.56
CA SER A 205 -18.70 32.27 7.53
C SER A 205 -20.17 31.82 7.49
N GLU A 206 -20.79 31.86 6.31
CA GLU A 206 -22.23 31.63 6.15
C GLU A 206 -22.56 30.13 6.21
N MET A 207 -23.30 29.78 7.25
CA MET A 207 -23.71 28.44 7.61
C MET A 207 -25.24 28.31 7.43
N GLU A 208 -25.70 27.36 6.62
CA GLU A 208 -27.13 27.06 6.45
C GLU A 208 -27.40 25.58 6.76
N LEU A 209 -28.64 25.24 7.11
CA LEU A 209 -29.06 23.88 7.39
C LEU A 209 -28.90 22.99 6.15
N LEU A 210 -28.29 21.81 6.31
CA LEU A 210 -28.09 20.84 5.22
C LEU A 210 -29.43 20.43 4.56
N SER A 211 -30.49 20.37 5.38
CA SER A 211 -31.87 20.10 4.96
C SER A 211 -32.45 21.13 3.99
N LYS A 212 -31.97 22.37 4.02
CA LYS A 212 -32.46 23.50 3.20
C LYS A 212 -31.67 23.75 1.93
N LEU A 213 -30.48 23.15 1.78
CA LEU A 213 -29.63 23.37 0.62
C LEU A 213 -30.28 22.82 -0.66
N ASP A 214 -30.18 23.60 -1.74
CA ASP A 214 -30.64 23.17 -3.05
C ASP A 214 -29.71 22.12 -3.68
N LEU A 215 -30.14 21.54 -4.81
CA LEU A 215 -29.40 20.49 -5.51
C LEU A 215 -28.03 20.98 -6.03
N TRP A 216 -27.92 22.21 -6.51
CA TRP A 216 -26.67 22.79 -6.96
C TRP A 216 -25.73 23.03 -5.77
N GLN A 217 -26.26 23.52 -4.66
CA GLN A 217 -25.47 23.78 -3.46
C GLN A 217 -24.86 22.48 -2.90
N LEU A 218 -25.67 21.44 -2.70
CA LEU A 218 -25.23 20.13 -2.19
C LEU A 218 -24.18 19.46 -3.08
N LEU A 219 -24.32 19.60 -4.40
CA LEU A 219 -23.36 19.04 -5.36
C LEU A 219 -22.05 19.82 -5.43
N ASN A 220 -21.95 21.05 -4.90
CA ASN A 220 -20.75 21.88 -5.00
C ASN A 220 -20.07 22.19 -3.66
N LEU A 221 -20.45 21.47 -2.60
CA LEU A 221 -19.75 21.50 -1.30
C LEU A 221 -18.29 21.08 -1.45
N SER A 222 -17.40 21.68 -0.65
CA SER A 222 -15.96 21.35 -0.72
C SER A 222 -15.70 19.93 -0.20
N PRO A 223 -14.70 19.19 -0.74
CA PRO A 223 -14.32 17.87 -0.23
C PRO A 223 -14.10 17.84 1.27
N LYS A 224 -13.40 18.84 1.83
CA LYS A 224 -13.16 19.01 3.27
C LYS A 224 -14.48 19.09 4.04
N THR A 225 -15.39 19.96 3.60
CA THR A 225 -16.72 20.11 4.20
C THR A 225 -17.50 18.79 4.23
N ILE A 226 -17.40 17.97 3.18
CA ILE A 226 -18.11 16.68 3.10
C ILE A 226 -17.44 15.63 4.01
N LEU A 227 -16.11 15.58 4.04
CA LEU A 227 -15.33 14.64 4.86
C LEU A 227 -15.39 14.95 6.36
N ASP A 228 -15.61 16.22 6.74
CA ASP A 228 -15.80 16.62 8.14
C ASP A 228 -17.19 16.22 8.69
N ILE A 229 -18.17 15.87 7.84
CA ILE A 229 -19.55 15.58 8.27
C ILE A 229 -19.62 14.47 9.34
N PRO A 230 -19.02 13.27 9.18
CA PRO A 230 -19.15 12.20 10.18
C PRO A 230 -18.61 12.62 11.55
N ARG A 231 -17.46 13.31 11.59
CA ARG A 231 -16.86 13.84 12.82
C ARG A 231 -17.76 14.90 13.49
N ARG A 232 -18.44 15.73 12.69
CA ARG A 232 -19.39 16.73 13.21
C ARG A 232 -20.66 16.09 13.74
N LEU A 233 -21.19 15.06 13.08
CA LEU A 233 -22.35 14.29 13.55
C LEU A 233 -22.08 13.49 14.84
N GLU A 234 -20.81 13.22 15.16
CA GLU A 234 -20.40 12.62 16.44
C GLU A 234 -20.28 13.66 17.56
N ALA A 235 -20.05 14.93 17.23
CA ALA A 235 -19.72 16.00 18.17
C ALA A 235 -20.84 17.03 18.44
N GLU A 236 -21.84 17.14 17.55
CA GLU A 236 -22.97 18.08 17.61
C GLU A 236 -24.30 17.41 17.99
#